data_AF-A0A0C9U017-F1
#
_entry.id   AF-A0A0C9U017-F1
#
_cell.length_a   1.000
_cell.length_b   1.000
_cell.length_c   1.000
_cell.angle_alpha   90.00
_cell.angle_beta   90.00
_cell.angle_gamma   90.00
#
_symmetry.space_group_name_H-M   'P 1'
#
loop_
_entity.id
_entity.type
_entity.pdbx_description
1 polymer ?
#
loop_
_entity_poly.entity_id
_entity_poly.type
_entity_poly.pdbx_seq_one_letter_code
_entity_poly.pdbx_strand_id
1 'polypeptide(L)'
;MIVDETVSSTNVPGSAVKFDFDGSFVSVHAPLQYARGRLIVSYALDGGDPSTEVHFDGTQAVDHNVWTHTQLFNQTLSPGSHSLVVKLVEATEDQQLFLDYIAVRAILSTRLQPPKRLSVGAKEGITIGVLVGGALLAFVVWRMYVSRFFGRTSGPVESYPLGVARAAPNTDEALPPYAPGTLTSGPPPPPWSPHSTPEPPQSSSPFPPSPSPSHSAPSQTQTSDTESPIPHPPDPHLLRIIDLLRAPRLRF
;
A
#
# COMPACT_ATOMS: atom_id res chain seq x y z
N MET A 1 3.09 23.18 3.82
CA MET A 1 2.79 21.81 3.31
C MET A 1 4.08 21.03 3.48
N ILE A 2 4.01 19.91 4.20
CA ILE A 2 5.15 19.01 4.39
C ILE A 2 4.94 17.84 3.44
N VAL A 3 6.01 17.47 2.73
CA VAL A 3 6.05 16.35 1.78
C VAL A 3 7.12 15.38 2.28
N ASP A 4 6.75 14.13 2.50
CA ASP A 4 7.70 13.03 2.71
C ASP A 4 7.89 12.31 1.36
N GLU A 5 9.09 12.41 0.80
CA GLU A 5 9.41 11.91 -0.55
C GLU A 5 10.02 10.51 -0.46
N THR A 6 9.17 9.48 -0.49
CA THR A 6 9.63 8.13 -0.81
C THR A 6 8.64 7.45 -1.74
N VAL A 7 8.97 7.45 -3.02
CA VAL A 7 8.26 6.61 -3.99
C VAL A 7 8.42 5.15 -3.57
N SER A 8 7.29 4.52 -3.26
CA SER A 8 7.24 3.10 -2.91
C SER A 8 6.18 2.41 -3.75
N SER A 9 6.38 1.15 -4.07
CA SER A 9 5.41 0.40 -4.85
C SER A 9 5.24 -1.03 -4.34
N THR A 10 4.04 -1.57 -4.52
CA THR A 10 3.72 -2.96 -4.16
C THR A 10 2.54 -3.47 -4.97
N ASN A 11 2.60 -4.74 -5.35
CA ASN A 11 1.52 -5.49 -5.96
C ASN A 11 1.10 -6.68 -5.08
N VAL A 12 1.52 -6.71 -3.81
CA VAL A 12 1.24 -7.82 -2.88
C VAL A 12 0.04 -7.45 -2.01
N PRO A 13 -1.15 -8.05 -2.21
CA PRO A 13 -2.31 -7.81 -1.36
C PRO A 13 -2.01 -8.04 0.12
N GLY A 14 -2.56 -7.18 0.97
CA GLY A 14 -2.30 -7.17 2.40
C GLY A 14 -1.09 -6.33 2.83
N SER A 15 -0.23 -5.89 1.89
CA SER A 15 0.85 -4.96 2.18
C SER A 15 0.31 -3.64 2.71
N ALA A 16 0.93 -3.09 3.75
CA ALA A 16 0.49 -1.85 4.36
C ALA A 16 1.67 -0.97 4.79
N VAL A 17 1.46 0.33 4.74
CA VAL A 17 2.35 1.36 5.30
C VAL A 17 1.59 2.17 6.34
N LYS A 18 2.29 2.53 7.42
CA LYS A 18 1.76 3.40 8.48
C LYS A 18 2.57 4.68 8.51
N PHE A 19 1.86 5.80 8.59
CA PHE A 19 2.40 7.13 8.63
C PHE A 19 1.84 7.88 9.84
N ASP A 20 2.71 8.23 10.78
CA ASP A 20 2.35 9.01 11.97
C ASP A 20 2.65 10.49 11.68
N PHE A 21 1.71 11.39 11.95
CA PHE A 21 1.85 12.82 11.63
C PHE A 21 1.13 13.71 12.63
N ASP A 22 1.62 14.94 12.79
CA ASP A 22 0.92 15.99 13.53
C ASP A 22 0.28 16.98 12.55
N GLY A 23 -1.03 17.15 12.59
CA GLY A 23 -1.71 18.01 11.61
C GLY A 23 -3.20 18.14 11.82
N SER A 24 -3.87 18.78 10.85
CA SER A 24 -5.33 18.90 10.79
C SER A 24 -5.91 18.48 9.44
N PHE A 25 -5.07 17.99 8.53
CA PHE A 25 -5.47 17.49 7.23
C PHE A 25 -4.39 16.57 6.69
N VAL A 26 -4.82 15.51 6.00
CA VAL A 26 -3.95 14.56 5.29
C VAL A 26 -4.52 14.26 3.91
N SER A 27 -3.63 14.07 2.93
CA SER A 27 -3.99 13.55 1.61
C SER A 27 -2.89 12.64 1.06
N VAL A 28 -3.31 11.60 0.34
CA VAL A 28 -2.45 10.60 -0.27
C VAL A 28 -2.47 10.79 -1.78
N HIS A 29 -1.29 10.87 -2.39
CA HIS A 29 -1.13 11.07 -3.83
C HIS A 29 -0.26 9.98 -4.45
N ALA A 30 -0.62 9.57 -5.66
CA ALA A 30 -0.05 8.43 -6.33
C ALA A 30 -0.16 8.56 -7.85
N PRO A 31 0.85 8.14 -8.63
CA PRO A 31 0.68 7.86 -10.04
C PRO A 31 -0.09 6.55 -10.22
N LEU A 32 -1.12 6.59 -11.05
CA LEU A 32 -1.91 5.44 -11.46
C LEU A 32 -1.62 5.12 -12.92
N GLN A 33 -1.24 3.88 -13.21
CA GLN A 33 -1.05 3.38 -14.57
C GLN A 33 -2.34 2.70 -15.05
N TYR A 34 -2.76 2.96 -16.29
CA TYR A 34 -3.94 2.35 -16.88
C TYR A 34 -3.63 0.92 -17.37
N ALA A 35 -3.37 0.03 -16.42
CA ALA A 35 -3.06 -1.38 -16.66
C ALA A 35 -4.30 -2.27 -16.52
N ARG A 36 -4.20 -3.54 -16.96
CA ARG A 36 -5.28 -4.51 -16.77
C ARG A 36 -5.35 -4.98 -15.31
N GLY A 37 -6.56 -5.32 -14.86
CA GLY A 37 -6.82 -5.84 -13.52
C GLY A 37 -7.56 -4.85 -12.61
N ARG A 38 -7.52 -5.13 -11.31
CA ARG A 38 -8.20 -4.37 -10.25
C ARG A 38 -7.18 -3.83 -9.26
N LEU A 39 -7.44 -2.62 -8.76
CA LEU A 39 -6.65 -1.97 -7.74
C LEU A 39 -7.58 -1.40 -6.66
N ILE A 40 -7.52 -1.99 -5.48
CA ILE A 40 -8.34 -1.60 -4.32
C ILE A 40 -7.43 -1.28 -3.15
N VAL A 41 -7.61 -0.10 -2.55
CA VAL A 41 -6.78 0.40 -1.46
C VAL A 41 -7.68 0.82 -0.30
N SER A 42 -7.28 0.48 0.92
CA SER A 42 -7.99 0.91 2.13
C SER A 42 -7.15 1.88 2.96
N TYR A 43 -7.82 2.84 3.57
CA TYR A 43 -7.25 3.92 4.39
C TYR A 43 -7.91 3.90 5.77
N ALA A 44 -7.11 3.80 6.83
CA ALA A 44 -7.62 3.87 8.21
C ALA A 44 -6.88 4.98 8.97
N LEU A 45 -7.63 5.83 9.67
CA LEU A 45 -7.11 6.88 10.54
C LEU A 45 -7.29 6.51 12.00
N ASP A 46 -6.24 6.66 12.80
CA ASP A 46 -6.23 6.53 14.26
C ASP A 46 -6.77 5.19 14.78
N GLY A 47 -6.66 4.13 13.97
CA GLY A 47 -7.19 2.80 14.28
C GLY A 47 -8.70 2.65 14.13
N GLY A 48 -9.38 3.64 13.55
CA GLY A 48 -10.80 3.57 13.19
C GLY A 48 -11.09 2.64 12.00
N ASP A 49 -12.36 2.57 11.62
CA ASP A 49 -12.81 1.73 10.52
C ASP A 49 -12.19 2.18 9.18
N PRO A 50 -11.69 1.23 8.36
CA PRO A 50 -11.04 1.57 7.10
C PRO A 50 -12.05 2.01 6.02
N SER A 51 -11.77 3.15 5.36
CA SER A 51 -12.41 3.49 4.08
C SER A 51 -11.73 2.74 2.95
N THR A 52 -12.48 2.07 2.09
CA THR A 52 -11.95 1.29 0.96
C THR A 52 -12.34 1.95 -0.35
N GLU A 53 -11.35 2.26 -1.18
CA GLU A 53 -11.51 2.91 -2.48
C GLU A 53 -11.09 1.96 -3.60
N VAL A 54 -11.90 1.93 -4.67
CA VAL A 54 -11.61 1.17 -5.89
C VAL A 54 -11.06 2.14 -6.93
N HIS A 55 -9.76 2.05 -7.21
CA HIS A 55 -9.08 2.92 -8.17
C HIS A 55 -9.10 2.36 -9.59
N PHE A 56 -9.07 1.03 -9.71
CA PHE A 56 -9.34 0.30 -10.95
C PHE A 56 -10.26 -0.88 -10.65
N ASP A 57 -11.32 -1.02 -11.43
CA ASP A 57 -12.29 -2.11 -11.32
C ASP A 57 -12.20 -3.13 -12.47
N GLY A 58 -11.30 -2.89 -13.43
CA GLY A 58 -11.05 -3.73 -14.60
C GLY A 58 -11.90 -3.37 -15.81
N THR A 59 -12.76 -2.35 -15.72
CA THR A 59 -13.58 -1.87 -16.84
C THR A 59 -12.93 -0.73 -17.62
N GLN A 60 -11.86 -0.14 -17.08
CA GLN A 60 -11.13 0.96 -17.70
C GLN A 60 -10.42 0.51 -18.99
N ALA A 61 -10.32 1.42 -19.96
CA ALA A 61 -9.50 1.19 -21.15
C ALA A 61 -8.03 1.08 -20.75
N VAL A 62 -7.36 0.05 -21.27
CA VAL A 62 -5.97 -0.28 -20.93
C VAL A 62 -5.03 0.48 -21.85
N ASP A 63 -4.12 1.26 -21.27
CA ASP A 63 -3.00 1.90 -21.96
C ASP A 63 -1.81 2.03 -21.00
N HIS A 64 -0.82 1.15 -21.16
CA HIS A 64 0.37 1.12 -20.30
C HIS A 64 1.25 2.38 -20.41
N ASN A 65 1.04 3.22 -21.43
CA ASN A 65 1.78 4.48 -21.59
C ASN A 65 1.09 5.65 -20.89
N VAL A 66 -0.16 5.48 -20.44
CA VAL A 66 -0.92 6.52 -19.76
C VAL A 66 -0.76 6.37 -18.26
N TRP A 67 -0.26 7.45 -17.66
CA TRP A 67 -0.13 7.61 -16.22
C TRP A 67 -0.89 8.85 -15.79
N THR A 68 -1.66 8.75 -14.71
CA THR A 68 -2.34 9.89 -14.10
C THR A 68 -1.94 10.03 -12.64
N HIS A 69 -1.42 11.19 -12.27
CA HIS A 69 -1.15 11.51 -10.87
C HIS A 69 -2.46 11.93 -10.20
N THR A 70 -2.91 11.14 -9.22
CA THR A 70 -4.25 11.27 -8.63
C THR A 70 -4.17 11.36 -7.11
N GLN A 71 -5.04 12.19 -6.54
CA GLN A 71 -5.31 12.21 -5.11
C GLN A 71 -6.20 11.01 -4.77
N LEU A 72 -5.63 9.99 -4.14
CA LEU A 72 -6.34 8.76 -3.84
C LEU A 72 -7.23 8.86 -2.60
N PHE A 73 -6.83 9.70 -1.64
CA PHE A 73 -7.52 9.84 -0.36
C PHE A 73 -7.27 11.24 0.21
N ASN A 74 -8.26 11.77 0.95
CA ASN A 74 -8.07 12.94 1.80
C ASN A 74 -9.03 12.94 2.98
N GLN A 75 -8.62 13.61 4.06
CA GLN A 75 -9.49 13.85 5.21
C GLN A 75 -9.07 15.07 6.01
N THR A 76 -10.06 15.84 6.48
CA THR A 76 -9.88 16.92 7.46
C THR A 76 -10.05 16.34 8.86
N LEU A 77 -9.15 16.70 9.78
CA LEU A 77 -9.06 16.17 11.13
C LEU A 77 -9.00 17.31 12.15
N SER A 78 -9.31 17.00 13.41
CA SER A 78 -9.00 17.91 14.52
C SER A 78 -7.49 18.11 14.63
N PRO A 79 -6.96 19.32 14.91
CA PRO A 79 -5.54 19.51 15.15
C PRO A 79 -4.97 18.56 16.21
N GLY A 80 -4.02 17.69 15.85
CA GLY A 80 -3.41 16.75 16.79
C GLY A 80 -2.42 15.78 16.15
N SER A 81 -2.01 14.78 16.93
CA SER A 81 -1.22 13.65 16.45
C SER A 81 -2.14 12.56 15.91
N HIS A 82 -1.86 12.11 14.69
CA HIS A 82 -2.65 11.15 13.95
C HIS A 82 -1.79 10.05 13.36
N SER A 83 -2.46 8.97 12.96
CA SER A 83 -1.85 7.85 12.28
C SER A 83 -2.69 7.40 11.10
N LEU A 84 -2.11 7.43 9.90
CA LEU A 84 -2.72 6.92 8.68
C LEU A 84 -2.11 5.55 8.33
N VAL A 85 -2.97 4.55 8.14
CA VAL A 85 -2.60 3.26 7.55
C VAL A 85 -3.14 3.19 6.13
N VAL A 86 -2.24 3.01 5.16
CA VAL A 86 -2.59 2.74 3.76
C VAL A 86 -2.30 1.27 3.49
N LYS A 87 -3.31 0.51 3.08
CA LYS A 87 -3.20 -0.93 2.84
C LYS A 87 -3.71 -1.28 1.45
N LEU A 88 -2.89 -2.01 0.70
CA LEU A 88 -3.30 -2.60 -0.56
C LEU A 88 -4.23 -3.78 -0.26
N VAL A 89 -5.50 -3.68 -0.65
CA VAL A 89 -6.51 -4.72 -0.44
C VAL A 89 -6.45 -5.74 -1.57
N GLU A 90 -6.43 -5.26 -2.81
CA GLU A 90 -6.42 -6.08 -4.02
C GLU A 90 -5.55 -5.41 -5.08
N ALA A 91 -4.67 -6.20 -5.70
CA ALA A 91 -3.98 -5.88 -6.94
C ALA A 91 -4.01 -7.16 -7.78
N THR A 92 -4.60 -7.11 -8.97
CA THR A 92 -4.65 -8.24 -9.90
C THR A 92 -3.95 -7.92 -11.21
N GLU A 93 -3.50 -8.96 -11.90
CA GLU A 93 -2.82 -8.86 -13.20
C GLU A 93 -1.62 -7.90 -13.15
N ASP A 94 -1.65 -6.83 -13.94
CA ASP A 94 -0.54 -5.88 -14.09
C ASP A 94 -0.72 -4.64 -13.19
N GLN A 95 -1.75 -4.61 -12.33
CA GLN A 95 -1.97 -3.51 -11.40
C GLN A 95 -0.93 -3.50 -10.27
N GLN A 96 -0.47 -2.31 -9.93
CA GLN A 96 0.47 -2.07 -8.84
C GLN A 96 0.13 -0.74 -8.17
N LEU A 97 0.16 -0.72 -6.84
CA LEU A 97 0.07 0.53 -6.08
C LEU A 97 1.43 1.22 -6.10
N PHE A 98 1.47 2.45 -6.59
CA PHE A 98 2.61 3.37 -6.45
C PHE A 98 2.21 4.46 -5.46
N LEU A 99 2.88 4.58 -4.33
CA LEU A 99 2.71 5.69 -3.41
C LEU A 99 3.83 6.69 -3.66
N ASP A 100 3.48 7.94 -3.97
CA ASP A 100 4.46 8.99 -4.28
C ASP A 100 4.71 9.87 -3.04
N TYR A 101 3.69 10.59 -2.60
CA TYR A 101 3.79 11.43 -1.41
C TYR A 101 2.49 11.49 -0.60
N ILE A 102 2.66 11.83 0.67
CA ILE A 102 1.59 12.16 1.61
C ILE A 102 1.73 13.65 1.95
N ALA A 103 0.69 14.42 1.68
CA ALA A 103 0.66 15.85 2.02
C ALA A 103 -0.14 16.06 3.29
N VAL A 104 0.48 16.73 4.27
CA VAL A 104 -0.15 17.10 5.54
C VAL A 104 -0.21 18.61 5.73
N ARG A 105 -1.29 19.07 6.37
CA ARG A 105 -1.37 20.45 6.87
C ARG A 105 -0.85 20.47 8.31
N ALA A 106 0.35 21.02 8.45
CA ALA A 106 1.00 21.22 9.74
C ALA A 106 0.17 22.13 10.66
N ILE A 107 0.22 21.82 11.95
CA ILE A 107 -0.17 22.66 13.08
C ILE A 107 1.08 23.27 13.74
N LEU A 108 0.91 24.26 14.62
CA LEU A 108 2.02 24.95 15.31
C LEU A 108 2.96 23.99 16.07
N SER A 109 2.47 22.82 16.49
CA SER A 109 3.22 21.80 17.23
C SER A 109 3.79 20.67 16.36
N THR A 110 3.77 20.78 15.03
CA THR A 110 4.15 19.68 14.14
C THR A 110 5.61 19.30 14.28
N ARG A 111 5.89 18.03 14.58
CA ARG A 111 7.25 17.47 14.51
C ARG A 111 7.34 16.44 13.39
N LEU A 112 8.35 16.57 12.55
CA LEU A 112 8.65 15.57 11.51
C LEU A 112 9.21 14.31 12.19
N GLN A 113 8.51 13.19 12.04
CA GLN A 113 9.06 11.88 12.34
C GLN A 113 9.26 11.13 11.02
N PRO A 114 10.42 10.51 10.78
CA PRO A 114 10.64 9.73 9.58
C PRO A 114 9.67 8.53 9.53
N PRO A 115 9.23 8.12 8.33
CA PRO A 115 8.22 7.08 8.17
C PRO A 115 8.75 5.76 8.73
N LYS A 116 8.02 5.20 9.69
CA LYS A 116 8.34 3.89 10.25
C LYS A 116 7.77 2.82 9.32
N ARG A 117 8.62 2.24 8.47
CA ARG A 117 8.24 1.04 7.71
C ARG A 117 7.76 0.00 8.71
N LEU A 118 6.47 -0.35 8.63
CA LEU A 118 5.98 -1.54 9.30
C LEU A 118 6.70 -2.70 8.63
N SER A 119 7.70 -3.26 9.31
CA SER A 119 8.20 -4.58 8.97
C SER A 119 6.97 -5.48 8.96
N VAL A 120 6.61 -6.00 7.78
CA VAL A 120 5.67 -7.11 7.65
C VAL A 120 6.35 -8.29 8.34
N GLY A 121 6.17 -8.35 9.65
CA GLY A 121 6.95 -9.16 10.56
C GLY A 121 6.07 -9.64 11.69
N ALA A 122 5.54 -10.84 11.48
CA ALA A 122 5.25 -11.82 12.51
C ALA A 122 4.15 -11.48 13.54
N LYS A 123 2.89 -11.85 13.21
CA LYS A 123 2.08 -12.68 14.14
C LYS A 123 0.81 -13.36 13.59
N GLU A 124 0.39 -13.13 12.34
CA GLU A 124 -0.75 -13.90 11.77
C GLU A 124 -0.45 -14.66 10.46
N GLY A 125 0.82 -14.73 10.04
CA GLY A 125 1.23 -15.46 8.81
C GLY A 125 2.24 -16.59 9.01
N ILE A 126 2.62 -16.94 10.25
CA ILE A 126 3.60 -18.01 10.54
C ILE A 126 2.95 -19.41 10.51
N THR A 127 1.64 -19.53 10.36
CA THR A 127 1.01 -20.85 10.31
C THR A 127 1.21 -21.54 8.95
N ILE A 128 1.20 -20.81 7.84
CA ILE A 128 1.24 -21.46 6.51
C ILE A 128 2.67 -21.79 6.07
N GLY A 129 3.65 -20.91 6.30
CA GLY A 129 5.06 -21.16 5.93
C GLY A 129 5.70 -22.31 6.74
N VAL A 130 5.35 -22.43 8.01
CA VAL A 130 5.84 -23.53 8.87
C VAL A 130 5.13 -24.84 8.55
N LEU A 131 3.84 -24.82 8.19
CA LEU A 131 3.15 -26.03 7.74
C LEU A 131 3.71 -26.55 6.41
N VAL A 132 3.98 -25.67 5.43
CA VAL A 132 4.54 -26.09 4.14
C VAL A 132 5.99 -26.53 4.27
N GLY A 133 6.82 -25.79 5.01
CA GLY A 133 8.21 -26.18 5.30
C GLY A 133 8.30 -27.48 6.11
N GLY A 134 7.44 -27.63 7.13
CA GLY A 134 7.33 -28.83 7.95
C GLY A 134 6.83 -30.05 7.17
N ALA A 135 5.83 -29.88 6.30
CA ALA A 135 5.30 -30.96 5.47
C ALA A 135 6.33 -31.45 4.43
N LEU A 136 7.09 -30.54 3.80
CA LEU A 136 8.17 -30.92 2.89
C LEU A 136 9.28 -31.67 3.62
N LEU A 137 9.68 -31.21 4.79
CA LEU A 137 10.73 -31.87 5.57
C LEU A 137 10.27 -33.24 6.09
N ALA A 138 9.02 -33.34 6.57
CA ALA A 138 8.41 -34.61 6.97
C ALA A 138 8.27 -35.58 5.78
N PHE A 139 7.90 -35.09 4.59
CA PHE A 139 7.82 -35.90 3.38
C PHE A 139 9.18 -36.44 2.97
N VAL A 140 10.24 -35.62 3.00
CA VAL A 140 11.62 -36.07 2.71
C VAL A 140 12.07 -37.13 3.71
N VAL A 141 11.86 -36.91 5.00
CA VAL A 141 12.21 -37.88 6.06
C VAL A 141 11.41 -39.19 5.89
N TRP A 142 10.11 -39.11 5.60
CA TRP A 142 9.27 -40.27 5.30
C TRP A 142 9.77 -41.03 4.07
N ARG A 143 10.09 -40.33 2.98
CA ARG A 143 10.65 -40.93 1.75
C ARG A 143 11.95 -41.67 2.04
N MET A 144 12.83 -41.11 2.87
CA MET A 144 14.07 -41.76 3.29
C MET A 144 13.83 -42.96 4.23
N TYR A 145 12.82 -42.88 5.09
CA TYR A 145 12.45 -43.99 5.97
C TYR A 145 11.87 -45.16 5.17
N VAL A 146 10.93 -44.89 4.26
CA VAL A 146 10.33 -45.91 3.37
C VAL A 146 11.36 -46.52 2.43
N SER A 147 12.26 -45.71 1.83
CA SER A 147 13.30 -46.26 0.96
C SER A 147 14.29 -47.14 1.71
N ARG A 148 14.58 -46.85 2.98
CA ARG A 148 15.40 -47.75 3.82
C ARG A 148 14.69 -49.03 4.23
N PHE A 149 13.40 -48.97 4.52
CA PHE A 149 12.65 -50.13 5.02
C PHE A 149 12.14 -51.05 3.89
N PHE A 150 11.78 -50.49 2.74
CA PHE A 150 11.24 -51.25 1.60
C PHE A 150 12.24 -51.45 0.45
N GLY A 151 13.43 -50.83 0.49
CA GLY A 151 14.49 -51.01 -0.51
C GLY A 151 15.25 -52.33 -0.44
N ARG A 152 14.76 -53.34 0.29
CA ARG A 152 15.36 -54.69 0.38
C ARG A 152 14.48 -55.79 -0.21
N THR A 153 13.78 -55.50 -1.29
CA THR A 153 13.36 -56.56 -2.22
C THR A 153 14.18 -56.46 -3.49
N SER A 154 15.34 -57.10 -3.42
CA SER A 154 16.15 -57.48 -4.57
C SER A 154 15.32 -58.33 -5.53
N GLY A 155 15.40 -58.03 -6.82
CA GLY A 155 15.01 -58.91 -7.92
C GLY A 155 15.87 -58.61 -9.14
N PRO A 156 16.35 -59.62 -9.89
CA PRO A 156 17.66 -59.61 -10.51
C PRO A 156 17.69 -59.14 -11.98
N VAL A 157 18.86 -58.63 -12.35
CA VAL A 157 19.58 -58.73 -13.64
C VAL A 157 18.75 -59.20 -14.84
N GLU A 158 18.48 -58.26 -15.76
CA GLU A 158 18.33 -58.57 -17.18
C GLU A 158 19.29 -57.66 -17.98
N SER A 159 20.40 -58.26 -18.36
CA SER A 159 21.42 -57.72 -19.25
C SER A 159 21.09 -58.12 -20.68
N TYR A 160 20.91 -57.19 -21.64
CA TYR A 160 21.21 -57.28 -23.09
C TYR A 160 21.02 -55.88 -23.75
N PRO A 161 21.54 -55.61 -24.96
CA PRO A 161 22.93 -55.28 -25.20
C PRO A 161 23.12 -53.91 -25.90
N LEU A 162 24.32 -53.37 -25.69
CA LEU A 162 25.20 -52.75 -26.68
C LEU A 162 24.60 -52.55 -28.10
N GLY A 163 24.34 -51.30 -28.48
CA GLY A 163 24.01 -50.99 -29.87
C GLY A 163 23.72 -49.52 -30.15
N VAL A 164 24.63 -48.91 -30.92
CA VAL A 164 24.44 -47.69 -31.72
C VAL A 164 24.71 -46.37 -31.00
N ALA A 165 25.98 -45.99 -31.06
CA ALA A 165 26.43 -44.61 -31.15
C ALA A 165 25.58 -43.83 -32.15
N ARG A 166 25.02 -42.68 -31.73
CA ARG A 166 24.60 -41.64 -32.67
C ARG A 166 25.10 -40.28 -32.22
N ALA A 167 26.00 -39.79 -33.06
CA ALA A 167 26.63 -38.49 -33.14
C ALA A 167 25.86 -37.31 -32.54
N ALA A 168 26.62 -36.50 -31.81
CA ALA A 168 26.30 -35.12 -31.49
C ALA A 168 26.05 -34.28 -32.76
N PRO A 169 25.12 -33.32 -32.72
CA PRO A 169 25.26 -32.08 -33.46
C PRO A 169 25.89 -31.04 -32.52
N ASN A 170 27.18 -30.75 -32.76
CA ASN A 170 27.75 -29.46 -32.40
C ASN A 170 26.89 -28.39 -33.08
N THR A 171 26.09 -27.67 -32.29
CA THR A 171 25.47 -26.42 -32.75
C THR A 171 26.31 -25.30 -32.14
N ASP A 172 27.44 -25.02 -32.78
CA ASP A 172 28.10 -23.72 -32.67
C ASP A 172 27.17 -22.71 -33.36
N GLU A 173 26.21 -22.19 -32.60
CA GLU A 173 25.43 -21.04 -33.02
C GLU A 173 26.32 -19.81 -32.83
N ALA A 174 27.12 -19.53 -33.86
CA ALA A 174 27.90 -18.32 -33.97
C ALA A 174 26.96 -17.11 -33.90
N LEU A 175 27.04 -16.38 -32.78
CA LEU A 175 26.37 -15.10 -32.61
C LEU A 175 26.74 -14.18 -33.79
N PRO A 176 25.77 -13.52 -34.45
CA PRO A 176 26.10 -12.53 -35.48
C PRO A 176 26.92 -11.39 -34.85
N PRO A 177 27.91 -10.84 -35.58
CA PRO A 177 28.69 -9.71 -35.10
C PRO A 177 27.74 -8.54 -34.81
N TYR A 178 27.86 -7.99 -33.59
CA TYR A 178 27.17 -6.78 -33.18
C TYR A 178 27.53 -5.64 -34.14
N ALA A 179 26.60 -5.28 -35.04
CA ALA A 179 26.73 -4.10 -35.86
C ALA A 179 26.47 -2.87 -34.96
N PRO A 180 27.44 -1.98 -34.74
CA PRO A 180 27.17 -0.74 -34.04
C PRO A 180 26.18 0.07 -34.87
N GLY A 181 24.98 0.25 -34.32
CA GLY A 181 23.97 1.12 -34.89
C GLY A 181 24.59 2.51 -35.10
N THR A 182 24.66 2.92 -36.36
CA THR A 182 24.97 4.29 -36.74
C THR A 182 23.88 5.17 -36.14
N LEU A 183 24.24 5.94 -35.12
CA LEU A 183 23.43 7.05 -34.62
C LEU A 183 23.22 8.00 -35.79
N THR A 184 22.09 7.84 -36.48
CA THR A 184 21.65 8.81 -37.47
C THR A 184 21.29 10.06 -36.68
N SER A 185 22.16 11.07 -36.78
CA SER A 185 21.90 12.41 -36.26
C SER A 185 20.72 12.97 -37.05
N GLY A 186 19.52 12.86 -36.47
CA GLY A 186 18.35 13.56 -36.96
C GLY A 186 18.66 15.07 -37.06
N PRO A 187 18.10 15.76 -38.06
CA PRO A 187 18.32 17.19 -38.25
C PRO A 187 17.96 17.97 -36.97
N PRO A 188 18.73 19.01 -36.61
CA PRO A 188 18.45 19.80 -35.42
C PRO A 188 17.05 20.42 -35.51
N PRO A 189 16.30 20.48 -34.40
CA PRO A 189 15.01 21.16 -34.39
C PRO A 189 15.19 22.64 -34.76
N PRO A 190 14.22 23.23 -35.49
CA PRO A 190 14.29 24.63 -35.89
C PRO A 190 14.32 25.54 -34.66
N PRO A 191 15.14 26.60 -34.67
CA PRO A 191 15.22 27.53 -33.57
C PRO A 191 14.03 28.50 -33.66
N TRP A 192 13.26 28.58 -32.56
CA TRP A 192 12.24 29.59 -32.25
C TRP A 192 10.89 29.46 -32.97
N SER A 193 9.87 29.05 -32.21
CA SER A 193 8.51 29.57 -32.38
C SER A 193 8.16 30.32 -31.10
N PRO A 194 7.91 31.65 -31.15
CA PRO A 194 7.45 32.38 -29.98
C PRO A 194 6.13 31.80 -29.51
N HIS A 195 6.05 31.48 -28.22
CA HIS A 195 4.81 31.20 -27.51
C HIS A 195 3.79 32.30 -27.85
N SER A 196 2.76 31.97 -28.62
CA SER A 196 1.52 32.72 -28.61
C SER A 196 0.86 32.44 -27.27
N THR A 197 1.07 33.34 -26.32
CA THR A 197 0.29 33.41 -25.08
C THR A 197 -1.19 33.42 -25.45
N PRO A 198 -2.01 32.45 -25.02
CA PRO A 198 -3.44 32.53 -25.19
C PRO A 198 -3.96 33.71 -24.36
N GLU A 199 -4.51 34.69 -25.06
CA GLU A 199 -5.26 35.80 -24.47
C GLU A 199 -6.45 35.22 -23.68
N PRO A 200 -6.58 35.49 -22.37
CA PRO A 200 -7.74 35.03 -21.62
C PRO A 200 -8.99 35.77 -22.12
N PRO A 201 -10.11 35.07 -22.39
CA PRO A 201 -11.34 35.74 -22.76
C PRO A 201 -11.80 36.63 -21.61
N GLN A 202 -11.88 37.94 -21.87
CA GLN A 202 -12.53 38.89 -20.99
C GLN A 202 -14.04 38.58 -20.97
N SER A 203 -14.47 37.77 -20.00
CA SER A 203 -15.88 37.58 -19.69
C SER A 203 -16.31 38.64 -18.69
N SER A 204 -16.81 39.76 -19.22
CA SER A 204 -17.57 40.77 -18.51
C SER A 204 -18.99 40.27 -18.24
N SER A 205 -19.15 39.47 -17.18
CA SER A 205 -20.49 39.17 -16.65
C SER A 205 -20.78 40.12 -15.47
N PRO A 206 -21.85 40.95 -15.53
CA PRO A 206 -22.27 41.76 -14.40
C PRO A 206 -22.80 40.84 -13.28
N PHE A 207 -22.18 40.93 -12.11
CA PHE A 207 -22.68 40.30 -10.90
C PHE A 207 -24.09 40.83 -10.57
N PRO A 208 -25.11 39.97 -10.37
CA PRO A 208 -26.32 40.40 -9.71
C PRO A 208 -26.00 40.78 -8.25
N PRO A 209 -26.66 41.81 -7.68
CA PRO A 209 -26.46 42.19 -6.29
C PRO A 209 -26.87 41.05 -5.36
N SER A 210 -26.00 40.73 -4.40
CA SER A 210 -26.29 39.82 -3.28
C SER A 210 -27.58 40.24 -2.57
N PRO A 211 -28.57 39.34 -2.37
CA PRO A 211 -29.63 39.61 -1.42
C PRO A 211 -29.04 39.69 -0.01
N SER A 212 -29.27 40.82 0.65
CA SER A 212 -28.93 41.03 2.06
C SER A 212 -29.56 39.93 2.93
N PRO A 213 -28.83 39.36 3.91
CA PRO A 213 -29.43 38.46 4.87
C PRO A 213 -30.40 39.24 5.76
N SER A 214 -31.70 39.05 5.55
CA SER A 214 -32.71 39.45 6.51
C SER A 214 -32.52 38.60 7.78
N HIS A 215 -31.92 39.21 8.80
CA HIS A 215 -31.93 38.72 10.17
C HIS A 215 -33.38 38.60 10.65
N SER A 216 -33.96 37.41 10.53
CA SER A 216 -35.13 37.02 11.33
C SER A 216 -34.61 36.28 12.55
N ALA A 217 -34.62 36.98 13.68
CA ALA A 217 -34.34 36.43 14.99
C ALA A 217 -35.35 35.32 15.33
N PRO A 218 -34.91 34.09 15.67
CA PRO A 218 -35.76 33.16 16.38
C PRO A 218 -35.79 33.53 17.86
N SER A 219 -37.01 33.65 18.37
CA SER A 219 -37.33 33.91 19.76
C SER A 219 -36.71 32.86 20.68
N GLN A 220 -36.06 33.33 21.75
CA GLN A 220 -35.61 32.49 22.85
C GLN A 220 -36.83 31.86 23.52
N THR A 221 -36.99 30.54 23.35
CA THR A 221 -37.85 29.75 24.23
C THR A 221 -36.96 29.18 25.31
N GLN A 222 -36.94 29.84 26.47
CA GLN A 222 -36.45 29.29 27.72
C GLN A 222 -37.18 27.97 28.01
N THR A 223 -36.44 26.87 28.08
CA THR A 223 -36.88 25.63 28.71
C THR A 223 -35.81 25.17 29.69
N SER A 224 -36.10 25.44 30.96
CA SER A 224 -35.82 24.65 32.16
C SER A 224 -34.53 23.83 32.24
N ASP A 225 -33.62 24.35 33.06
CA ASP A 225 -32.90 23.64 34.13
C ASP A 225 -33.01 22.11 34.13
N THR A 226 -31.98 21.46 33.58
CA THR A 226 -31.62 20.10 33.98
C THR A 226 -30.39 20.21 34.86
N GLU A 227 -30.65 20.06 36.15
CA GLU A 227 -29.71 19.94 37.26
C GLU A 227 -28.62 18.90 36.93
N SER A 228 -27.37 19.36 36.84
CA SER A 228 -26.20 18.49 36.72
C SER A 228 -26.01 17.70 38.03
N PRO A 229 -25.97 16.36 38.00
CA PRO A 229 -25.64 15.59 39.18
C PRO A 229 -24.19 15.84 39.59
N ILE A 230 -24.03 16.16 40.87
CA ILE A 230 -22.74 16.31 41.56
C ILE A 230 -21.92 15.02 41.35
N PRO A 231 -20.67 15.09 40.86
CA PRO A 231 -19.82 13.91 40.75
C PRO A 231 -19.48 13.37 42.14
N HIS A 232 -19.93 12.15 42.43
CA HIS A 232 -19.50 11.40 43.62
C HIS A 232 -18.00 11.10 43.54
N PRO A 233 -17.25 11.23 44.65
CA PRO A 233 -15.86 10.80 44.70
C PRO A 233 -15.76 9.28 44.49
N PRO A 234 -14.72 8.79 43.80
CA PRO A 234 -14.51 7.37 43.57
C PRO A 234 -14.26 6.65 44.91
N ASP A 235 -14.97 5.54 45.07
CA ASP A 235 -14.89 4.65 46.23
C ASP A 235 -13.49 4.04 46.36
N PRO A 236 -12.75 4.25 47.48
CA PRO A 236 -11.36 3.79 47.62
C PRO A 236 -11.21 2.27 47.79
N HIS A 237 -12.28 1.49 47.81
CA HIS A 237 -12.23 0.05 48.07
C HIS A 237 -11.99 -0.84 46.84
N LEU A 238 -11.90 -0.29 45.62
CA LEU A 238 -11.66 -1.07 44.39
C LEU A 238 -10.19 -1.11 43.91
N LEU A 239 -9.24 -0.56 44.68
CA LEU A 239 -7.80 -0.54 44.34
C LEU A 239 -6.99 -1.65 45.03
N ARG A 240 -7.54 -2.86 45.21
CA ARG A 240 -6.79 -4.00 45.80
C ARG A 240 -6.76 -5.30 45.02
N ILE A 241 -7.28 -5.36 43.78
CA ILE A 241 -7.38 -6.64 43.04
C ILE A 241 -6.46 -6.73 41.81
N ILE A 242 -5.82 -5.65 41.35
CA ILE A 242 -5.01 -5.67 40.10
C ILE A 242 -3.51 -5.49 40.36
N ASP A 243 -2.97 -6.13 41.40
CA ASP A 243 -1.51 -6.18 41.65
C ASP A 243 -0.94 -7.63 41.67
N LEU A 244 -1.72 -8.63 41.24
CA LEU A 244 -1.37 -10.04 41.40
C LEU A 244 -0.93 -10.78 40.13
N LEU A 245 -0.62 -10.10 39.03
CA LEU A 245 -0.19 -10.74 37.78
C LEU A 245 1.11 -10.16 37.19
N ARG A 246 2.08 -9.79 38.03
CA ARG A 246 3.47 -9.55 37.59
C ARG A 246 4.40 -10.61 38.18
N ALA A 247 4.47 -11.77 37.53
CA ALA A 247 5.54 -12.73 37.76
C ALA A 247 6.55 -12.68 36.60
N PRO A 248 7.87 -12.62 36.87
CA PRO A 248 8.90 -12.68 35.84
C PRO A 248 9.13 -14.13 35.40
N ARG A 249 8.99 -14.44 34.10
CA ARG A 249 9.48 -15.71 33.55
C ARG A 249 10.99 -15.63 33.33
N LEU A 250 11.69 -16.44 34.10
CA LEU A 250 13.11 -16.75 33.98
C LEU A 250 13.42 -17.38 32.61
N ARG A 251 14.59 -17.01 32.08
CA ARG A 251 15.24 -17.60 30.92
C ARG A 251 15.71 -19.02 31.25
N PHE A 252 15.54 -19.94 30.31
CA PHE A 252 16.49 -21.00 30.00
C PHE A 252 16.61 -21.09 28.48
#